data_AF-A0A5N8UUN6-F1
#
_entry.id   AF-A0A5N8UUN6-F1
#
_cell.length_a   1.000
_cell.length_b   1.000
_cell.length_c   1.000
_cell.angle_alpha   90.00
_cell.angle_beta   90.00
_cell.angle_gamma   90.00
#
_symmetry.space_group_name_H-M   'P 1'
#
loop_
_entity.id
_entity.type
_entity.pdbx_description
1 polymer ?
#
loop_
_entity_poly.entity_id
_entity_poly.type
_entity_poly.pdbx_seq_one_letter_code
_entity_poly.pdbx_strand_id
1 'polypeptide(L)'
;MKLSAVIGLVLASTTLSAPAAAGWFDDLFAAEEAKPQVVQTQNSDLVGSVMSQLGLNQSQAEGGLGSLLSLAKSTLGGDDFGSIANAIPGIESLLSAAPALDNESGMSGLLAKAGDLGSSLQGGAQVYDAFEKLGISKELAAPMVDIVKGYLDSNAGEGTTDMLMKGLGAIL
;
A
#
# COMPACT_ATOMS: atom_id res chain seq x y z
N MET A 1 -20.27 -51.69 28.34
CA MET A 1 -18.98 -51.00 28.52
C MET A 1 -17.90 -51.91 27.93
N LYS A 2 -17.24 -51.52 26.83
CA LYS A 2 -16.20 -52.33 26.17
C LYS A 2 -14.92 -51.51 26.13
N LEU A 3 -13.94 -51.94 26.92
CA LEU A 3 -12.55 -51.49 26.94
C LEU A 3 -11.76 -52.24 25.86
N SER A 4 -10.93 -51.52 25.09
CA SER A 4 -9.78 -51.98 24.28
C SER A 4 -9.26 -50.76 23.52
N ALA A 5 -7.98 -50.48 23.33
CA ALA A 5 -6.75 -51.12 23.75
C ALA A 5 -5.61 -50.09 23.64
N VAL A 6 -4.68 -50.15 24.59
CA VAL A 6 -3.33 -49.57 24.52
C VAL A 6 -2.46 -50.51 23.68
N ILE A 7 -1.54 -49.97 22.87
CA ILE A 7 -0.25 -50.50 22.38
C ILE A 7 0.25 -49.43 21.39
N GLY A 8 1.46 -48.86 21.43
CA GLY A 8 2.72 -49.28 22.01
C GLY A 8 3.82 -49.02 20.96
N LEU A 9 4.55 -47.91 21.15
CA LEU A 9 5.97 -47.70 20.85
C LEU A 9 6.68 -48.66 19.88
N VAL A 10 7.19 -48.17 18.74
CA VAL A 10 8.48 -48.62 18.17
C VAL A 10 9.18 -47.46 17.44
N LEU A 11 10.37 -47.11 17.93
CA LEU A 11 11.45 -46.40 17.25
C LEU A 11 12.20 -47.37 16.33
N ALA A 12 12.52 -46.98 15.08
CA ALA A 12 13.68 -47.50 14.36
C ALA A 12 14.07 -46.61 13.16
N SER A 13 15.38 -46.47 12.99
CA SER A 13 16.09 -45.44 12.24
C SER A 13 16.54 -45.89 10.84
N THR A 14 16.58 -44.94 9.91
CA THR A 14 17.50 -44.74 8.76
C THR A 14 17.74 -45.86 7.73
N THR A 15 17.59 -45.54 6.44
CA THR A 15 18.75 -45.49 5.51
C THR A 15 18.53 -44.45 4.40
N LEU A 16 19.61 -43.73 4.12
CA LEU A 16 19.78 -42.67 3.12
C LEU A 16 20.22 -43.29 1.79
N SER A 17 19.57 -42.92 0.69
CA SER A 17 20.11 -43.10 -0.66
C SER A 17 19.85 -41.81 -1.45
N ALA A 18 20.93 -41.15 -1.85
CA ALA A 18 20.90 -39.91 -2.64
C ALA A 18 21.27 -40.22 -4.10
N PRO A 19 20.73 -39.47 -5.06
CA PRO A 19 21.57 -38.90 -6.10
C PRO A 19 21.53 -37.36 -6.07
N ALA A 20 22.70 -36.82 -6.40
CA ALA A 20 23.02 -35.40 -6.44
C ALA A 20 22.04 -34.59 -7.31
N ALA A 21 21.38 -33.62 -6.69
CA ALA A 21 21.02 -32.36 -7.29
C ALA A 21 21.21 -31.29 -6.20
N ALA A 22 21.90 -30.22 -6.53
CA ALA A 22 22.14 -29.09 -5.65
C ALA A 22 20.80 -28.49 -5.17
N GLY A 23 20.61 -28.38 -3.86
CA GLY A 23 19.41 -27.75 -3.28
C GLY A 23 19.42 -27.55 -1.77
N TRP A 24 20.47 -27.93 -1.03
CA TRP A 24 20.44 -27.94 0.44
C TRP A 24 20.51 -26.55 1.13
N PHE A 25 20.56 -25.46 0.36
CA PHE A 25 20.48 -24.09 0.88
C PHE A 25 19.23 -23.33 0.39
N ASP A 26 18.42 -23.96 -0.47
CA ASP A 26 17.22 -23.36 -1.07
C ASP A 26 16.02 -23.41 -0.10
N ASP A 27 15.93 -24.43 0.76
CA ASP A 27 14.83 -24.65 1.71
C ASP A 27 14.90 -23.85 3.03
N LEU A 28 15.97 -23.08 3.29
CA LEU A 28 16.06 -22.19 4.47
C LEU A 28 15.77 -20.72 4.14
N PHE A 29 15.74 -20.39 2.84
CA PHE A 29 15.40 -19.07 2.32
C PHE A 29 14.25 -19.10 1.31
N ALA A 30 13.63 -20.28 1.10
CA ALA A 30 12.34 -20.42 0.48
C ALA A 30 11.30 -19.72 1.36
N ALA A 31 11.14 -18.43 1.09
CA ALA A 31 9.91 -17.72 1.32
C ALA A 31 8.78 -18.66 0.92
N GLU A 32 8.01 -19.03 1.93
CA GLU A 32 6.70 -19.61 1.82
C GLU A 32 5.89 -18.76 0.83
N GLU A 33 5.95 -19.12 -0.46
CA GLU A 33 4.99 -18.67 -1.47
C GLU A 33 3.67 -19.40 -1.21
N ALA A 34 3.07 -19.10 -0.06
CA ALA A 34 1.65 -19.20 0.13
C ALA A 34 1.02 -18.15 -0.78
N LYS A 35 0.60 -18.57 -1.98
CA LYS A 35 -0.31 -17.81 -2.84
C LYS A 35 -1.47 -17.32 -1.97
N PRO A 36 -1.61 -16.01 -1.70
CA PRO A 36 -2.73 -15.53 -0.93
C PRO A 36 -3.98 -15.78 -1.76
N GLN A 37 -4.92 -16.52 -1.18
CA GLN A 37 -6.26 -16.60 -1.71
C GLN A 37 -6.84 -15.20 -1.77
N VAL A 38 -7.21 -14.80 -2.97
CA VAL A 38 -7.98 -13.60 -3.30
C VAL A 38 -9.32 -13.63 -2.56
N VAL A 39 -9.32 -13.16 -1.32
CA VAL A 39 -10.56 -12.76 -0.65
C VAL A 39 -10.92 -11.41 -1.24
N GLN A 40 -11.75 -11.48 -2.28
CA GLN A 40 -12.33 -10.37 -3.01
C GLN A 40 -13.29 -9.59 -2.10
N THR A 41 -12.74 -8.75 -1.23
CA THR A 41 -13.45 -7.71 -0.48
C THR A 41 -13.26 -6.44 -1.27
N GLN A 42 -14.29 -5.66 -1.55
CA GLN A 42 -14.26 -4.54 -2.52
C GLN A 42 -13.31 -3.36 -2.19
N ASN A 43 -12.56 -3.40 -1.08
CA ASN A 43 -11.35 -2.58 -0.87
C ASN A 43 -10.13 -3.10 -1.66
N SER A 44 -10.14 -4.39 -2.01
CA SER A 44 -9.10 -5.11 -2.74
C SER A 44 -8.98 -4.66 -4.19
N ASP A 45 -9.96 -3.98 -4.77
CA ASP A 45 -9.88 -3.60 -6.19
C ASP A 45 -8.85 -2.48 -6.40
N LEU A 46 -8.84 -1.42 -5.58
CA LEU A 46 -7.84 -0.35 -5.68
C LEU A 46 -6.49 -0.80 -5.09
N VAL A 47 -6.46 -1.27 -3.85
CA VAL A 47 -5.23 -1.70 -3.17
C VAL A 47 -4.57 -2.86 -3.93
N GLY A 48 -5.36 -3.85 -4.34
CA GLY A 48 -4.88 -5.00 -5.12
C GLY A 48 -4.38 -4.59 -6.51
N SER A 49 -5.01 -3.61 -7.17
CA SER A 49 -4.49 -3.07 -8.43
C SER A 49 -3.12 -2.43 -8.25
N VAL A 50 -2.93 -1.63 -7.18
CA VAL A 50 -1.63 -1.04 -6.86
C VAL A 50 -0.58 -2.12 -6.57
N MET A 51 -0.90 -3.11 -5.75
CA MET A 51 0.01 -4.22 -5.44
C MET A 51 0.41 -4.98 -6.71
N SER A 52 -0.57 -5.37 -7.53
CA SER A 52 -0.34 -6.18 -8.74
C SER A 52 0.40 -5.42 -9.84
N GLN A 53 0.11 -4.14 -10.03
CA GLN A 53 0.69 -3.35 -11.12
C GLN A 53 2.04 -2.76 -10.77
N LEU A 54 2.27 -2.41 -9.50
CA LEU A 54 3.51 -1.76 -9.05
C LEU A 54 4.46 -2.71 -8.30
N GLY A 55 4.05 -3.97 -8.08
CA GLY A 55 4.86 -4.96 -7.37
C GLY A 55 5.06 -4.64 -5.89
N LEU A 56 4.09 -3.95 -5.28
CA LEU A 56 4.13 -3.53 -3.88
C LEU A 56 3.46 -4.54 -2.98
N ASN A 57 3.94 -4.64 -1.73
CA ASN A 57 3.22 -5.40 -0.71
C ASN A 57 2.01 -4.60 -0.19
N GLN A 58 1.16 -5.27 0.59
CA GLN A 58 -0.08 -4.67 1.11
C GLN A 58 0.16 -3.41 1.94
N SER A 59 1.13 -3.42 2.86
CA SER A 59 1.43 -2.26 3.70
C SER A 59 1.93 -1.07 2.88
N GLN A 60 2.71 -1.32 1.84
CA GLN A 60 3.19 -0.29 0.92
C GLN A 60 2.05 0.29 0.09
N ALA A 61 1.18 -0.55 -0.46
CA ALA A 61 0.04 -0.09 -1.25
C ALA A 61 -0.95 0.71 -0.40
N GLU A 62 -1.32 0.20 0.78
CA GLU A 62 -2.23 0.88 1.71
C GLU A 62 -1.64 2.20 2.21
N GLY A 63 -0.38 2.19 2.64
CA GLY A 63 0.31 3.39 3.12
C GLY A 63 0.53 4.44 2.03
N GLY A 64 0.94 4.02 0.83
CA GLY A 64 1.16 4.92 -0.31
C GLY A 64 -0.13 5.57 -0.80
N LEU A 65 -1.21 4.77 -0.93
CA LEU A 65 -2.55 5.29 -1.21
C LEU A 65 -3.02 6.23 -0.10
N GLY A 66 -2.82 5.84 1.16
CA GLY A 66 -3.13 6.66 2.32
C GLY A 66 -2.47 8.03 2.28
N SER A 67 -1.18 8.10 1.90
CA SER A 67 -0.44 9.35 1.79
C SER A 67 -0.96 10.26 0.68
N LEU A 68 -1.24 9.70 -0.51
CA LEU A 68 -1.84 10.44 -1.61
C LEU A 68 -3.22 11.00 -1.23
N LEU A 69 -4.06 10.17 -0.62
CA LEU A 69 -5.42 10.54 -0.21
C LEU A 69 -5.41 11.53 0.95
N SER A 70 -4.45 11.41 1.87
CA SER A 70 -4.26 12.36 2.97
C SER A 70 -3.87 13.74 2.45
N LEU A 71 -2.96 13.80 1.46
CA LEU A 71 -2.66 15.06 0.79
C LEU A 71 -3.89 15.64 0.10
N ALA A 72 -4.61 14.84 -0.69
CA ALA A 72 -5.81 15.29 -1.36
C ALA A 72 -6.86 15.83 -0.37
N LYS A 73 -7.06 15.15 0.76
CA LYS A 73 -7.93 15.60 1.86
C LYS A 73 -7.48 16.93 2.46
N SER A 74 -6.17 17.09 2.69
CA SER A 74 -5.58 18.31 3.24
C SER A 74 -5.69 19.50 2.27
N THR A 75 -5.60 19.25 0.97
CA THR A 75 -5.67 20.29 -0.07
C THR A 75 -7.11 20.70 -0.40
N LEU A 76 -8.03 19.73 -0.50
CA LEU A 76 -9.41 19.96 -0.93
C LEU A 76 -10.34 20.38 0.22
N GLY A 77 -10.05 19.95 1.46
CA GLY A 77 -10.98 20.09 2.58
C GLY A 77 -12.12 19.05 2.54
N GLY A 78 -13.00 19.10 3.55
CA GLY A 78 -13.97 18.03 3.84
C GLY A 78 -15.08 17.85 2.80
N ASP A 79 -15.62 18.93 2.24
CA ASP A 79 -16.75 18.87 1.31
C ASP A 79 -16.33 18.29 -0.06
N ASP A 80 -15.22 18.76 -0.62
CA ASP A 80 -14.70 18.30 -1.92
C ASP A 80 -14.09 16.88 -1.83
N PHE A 81 -13.43 16.55 -0.71
CA PHE A 81 -12.87 15.20 -0.50
C PHE A 81 -13.96 14.13 -0.29
N GLY A 82 -15.17 14.51 0.14
CA GLY A 82 -16.27 13.58 0.37
C GLY A 82 -16.64 12.75 -0.86
N SER A 83 -16.56 13.33 -2.06
CA SER A 83 -16.82 12.62 -3.32
C SER A 83 -15.79 11.52 -3.58
N ILE A 84 -14.51 11.79 -3.29
CA ILE A 84 -13.42 10.81 -3.39
C ILE A 84 -13.59 9.72 -2.34
N ALA A 85 -13.92 10.11 -1.11
CA ALA A 85 -14.14 9.19 0.01
C ALA A 85 -15.29 8.22 -0.23
N ASN A 86 -16.37 8.67 -0.87
CA ASN A 86 -17.51 7.83 -1.21
C ASN A 86 -17.19 6.82 -2.33
N ALA A 87 -16.26 7.14 -3.22
CA ALA A 87 -15.87 6.28 -4.33
C ALA A 87 -14.89 5.16 -3.93
N ILE A 88 -14.16 5.33 -2.82
CA ILE A 88 -13.15 4.39 -2.35
C ILE A 88 -13.65 3.70 -1.07
N PRO A 89 -14.17 2.47 -1.18
CA PRO A 89 -14.48 1.65 -0.01
C PRO A 89 -13.27 1.58 0.94
N GLY A 90 -13.54 1.73 2.24
CA GLY A 90 -12.51 1.60 3.27
C GLY A 90 -11.43 2.69 3.27
N ILE A 91 -11.69 3.85 2.67
CA ILE A 91 -10.74 4.97 2.61
C ILE A 91 -10.16 5.37 3.97
N GLU A 92 -10.95 5.29 5.05
CA GLU A 92 -10.49 5.58 6.42
C GLU A 92 -9.35 4.65 6.87
N SER A 93 -9.37 3.39 6.42
CA SER A 93 -8.28 2.44 6.67
C SER A 93 -7.02 2.83 5.91
N LEU A 94 -7.16 3.31 4.67
CA LEU A 94 -6.03 3.79 3.87
C LEU A 94 -5.43 5.05 4.49
N LEU A 95 -6.27 6.02 4.86
CA LEU A 95 -5.83 7.25 5.54
C LEU A 95 -5.09 6.94 6.84
N SER A 96 -5.52 5.91 7.57
CA SER A 96 -4.88 5.48 8.81
C SER A 96 -3.59 4.67 8.58
N ALA A 97 -3.45 4.02 7.42
CA ALA A 97 -2.24 3.29 7.02
C ALA A 97 -1.14 4.21 6.51
N ALA A 98 -1.47 5.47 6.18
CA ALA A 98 -0.48 6.47 5.80
C ALA A 98 0.56 6.64 6.93
N PRO A 99 1.88 6.62 6.62
CA PRO A 99 2.89 6.90 7.62
C PRO A 99 2.68 8.30 8.19
N ALA A 100 2.85 8.42 9.52
CA ALA A 100 2.82 9.72 10.16
C ALA A 100 3.94 10.59 9.56
N LEU A 101 3.53 11.65 8.87
CA LEU A 101 4.42 12.69 8.40
C LEU A 101 4.52 13.73 9.51
N ASP A 102 5.70 13.87 10.08
CA ASP A 102 6.01 14.90 11.06
C ASP A 102 5.89 16.26 10.37
N ASN A 103 4.72 16.86 10.46
CA ASN A 103 4.44 18.19 9.90
C ASN A 103 5.34 19.30 10.51
N GLU A 104 6.07 18.99 11.58
CA GLU A 104 6.83 19.96 12.38
C GLU A 104 8.31 20.10 11.94
N SER A 105 8.98 19.03 11.52
CA SER A 105 10.46 19.03 11.54
C SER A 105 11.14 19.28 10.19
N GLY A 106 10.51 18.93 9.06
CA GLY A 106 11.07 19.18 7.71
C GLY A 106 10.39 20.32 6.95
N MET A 107 9.11 20.53 7.22
CA MET A 107 8.23 21.38 6.43
C MET A 107 8.37 22.87 6.74
N SER A 108 8.45 23.23 8.01
CA SER A 108 8.58 24.63 8.46
C SER A 108 9.86 25.28 7.90
N GLY A 109 10.97 24.52 7.84
CA GLY A 109 12.26 25.02 7.34
C GLY A 109 12.31 25.21 5.82
N LEU A 110 11.60 24.39 5.05
CA LEU A 110 11.54 24.49 3.59
C LEU A 110 10.50 25.54 3.14
N LEU A 111 9.35 25.61 3.83
CA LEU A 111 8.31 26.62 3.59
C LEU A 111 8.80 28.04 3.93
N ALA A 112 9.54 28.18 5.03
CA ALA A 112 10.19 29.44 5.40
C ALA A 112 11.24 29.91 4.37
N LYS A 113 11.75 28.99 3.54
CA LYS A 113 12.70 29.28 2.45
C LYS A 113 12.06 29.48 1.08
N ALA A 114 10.89 28.90 0.83
CA ALA A 114 10.25 28.84 -0.50
C ALA A 114 9.23 29.98 -0.77
N GLY A 115 8.73 30.67 0.26
CA GLY A 115 7.73 31.72 0.07
C GLY A 115 6.42 31.18 -0.55
N ASP A 116 5.74 32.00 -1.37
CA ASP A 116 4.42 31.72 -1.97
C ASP A 116 4.41 30.52 -2.95
N LEU A 117 5.58 30.08 -3.42
CA LEU A 117 5.77 28.90 -4.28
C LEU A 117 5.83 27.58 -3.49
N GLY A 118 5.87 27.66 -2.16
CA GLY A 118 6.10 26.50 -1.29
C GLY A 118 4.96 25.49 -1.26
N SER A 119 3.72 25.91 -1.46
CA SER A 119 2.53 25.07 -1.23
C SER A 119 2.33 23.95 -2.25
N SER A 120 2.73 24.16 -3.51
CA SER A 120 2.69 23.08 -4.50
C SER A 120 3.84 22.10 -4.24
N LEU A 121 5.09 22.56 -4.26
CA LEU A 121 6.28 21.74 -3.96
C LEU A 121 6.18 20.95 -2.64
N GLN A 122 5.45 21.47 -1.65
CA GLN A 122 5.14 20.83 -0.38
C GLN A 122 4.39 19.51 -0.52
N GLY A 123 3.32 19.47 -1.32
CA GLY A 123 2.48 18.28 -1.40
C GLY A 123 3.21 17.09 -2.04
N GLY A 124 4.01 17.37 -3.08
CA GLY A 124 4.87 16.36 -3.70
C GLY A 124 5.92 15.83 -2.73
N ALA A 125 6.59 16.73 -2.01
CA ALA A 125 7.59 16.34 -1.01
C ALA A 125 7.00 15.45 0.09
N GLN A 126 5.81 15.77 0.61
CA GLN A 126 5.15 14.98 1.64
C GLN A 126 4.84 13.55 1.18
N VAL A 127 4.38 13.38 -0.06
CA VAL A 127 4.12 12.05 -0.63
C VAL A 127 5.42 11.29 -0.85
N TYR A 128 6.47 11.95 -1.36
CA TYR A 128 7.76 11.31 -1.52
C TYR A 128 8.40 10.89 -0.19
N ASP A 129 8.29 11.69 0.86
CA ASP A 129 8.77 11.35 2.19
C ASP A 129 8.01 10.14 2.77
N ALA A 130 6.70 10.07 2.55
CA ALA A 130 5.91 8.91 2.93
C ALA A 130 6.34 7.65 2.17
N PHE A 131 6.55 7.78 0.86
CA PHE A 131 7.00 6.68 0.03
C PHE A 131 8.38 6.17 0.49
N GLU A 132 9.32 7.07 0.80
CA GLU A 132 10.62 6.70 1.38
C GLU A 132 10.49 5.98 2.72
N LYS A 133 9.62 6.46 3.63
CA LYS A 133 9.33 5.80 4.91
C LYS A 133 8.77 4.39 4.72
N LEU A 134 8.02 4.16 3.65
CA LEU A 134 7.43 2.87 3.27
C LEU A 134 8.38 1.99 2.42
N GLY A 135 9.57 2.51 2.07
CA GLY A 135 10.49 1.83 1.16
C GLY A 135 9.97 1.71 -0.28
N ILE A 136 9.10 2.62 -0.71
CA ILE A 136 8.54 2.72 -2.06
C ILE A 136 9.38 3.71 -2.86
N SER A 137 9.74 3.32 -4.09
CA SER A 137 10.45 4.20 -5.02
C SER A 137 9.58 5.41 -5.43
N LYS A 138 10.16 6.62 -5.46
CA LYS A 138 9.45 7.86 -5.79
C LYS A 138 8.86 7.84 -7.20
N GLU A 139 9.50 7.12 -8.10
CA GLU A 139 9.07 6.90 -9.48
C GLU A 139 7.72 6.17 -9.56
N LEU A 140 7.32 5.47 -8.50
CA LEU A 140 6.03 4.78 -8.41
C LEU A 140 4.89 5.70 -7.98
N ALA A 141 5.16 6.94 -7.58
CA ALA A 141 4.11 7.89 -7.18
C ALA A 141 3.18 8.23 -8.35
N ALA A 142 3.73 8.61 -9.51
CA ALA A 142 2.96 8.91 -10.71
C ALA A 142 2.09 7.72 -11.19
N PRO A 143 2.61 6.49 -11.39
CA PRO A 143 1.78 5.37 -11.80
C PRO A 143 0.77 4.94 -10.72
N MET A 144 1.06 5.15 -9.43
CA MET A 144 0.05 4.96 -8.39
C MET A 144 -1.11 5.96 -8.53
N VAL A 145 -0.82 7.23 -8.79
CA VAL A 145 -1.85 8.25 -9.08
C VAL A 145 -2.67 7.86 -10.31
N ASP A 146 -2.06 7.35 -11.37
CA ASP A 146 -2.77 6.87 -12.56
C ASP A 146 -3.71 5.69 -12.26
N ILE A 147 -3.31 4.77 -11.38
CA ILE A 147 -4.19 3.68 -10.92
C ILE A 147 -5.39 4.24 -10.15
N VAL A 148 -5.18 5.20 -9.24
CA VAL A 148 -6.29 5.84 -8.51
C VAL A 148 -7.24 6.57 -9.46
N LYS A 149 -6.70 7.28 -10.46
CA LYS A 149 -7.51 7.94 -11.50
C LYS A 149 -8.35 6.94 -12.27
N GLY A 150 -7.75 5.87 -12.77
CA GLY A 150 -8.48 4.83 -13.51
C GLY A 150 -9.57 4.15 -12.66
N TYR A 151 -9.30 3.99 -11.36
CA TYR A 151 -10.30 3.50 -10.42
C TYR A 151 -11.45 4.50 -10.22
N LEU A 152 -11.17 5.79 -10.01
CA LEU A 152 -12.21 6.81 -9.87
C LEU A 152 -13.01 7.00 -11.15
N ASP A 153 -12.38 6.97 -12.32
CA ASP A 153 -13.08 7.03 -13.62
C ASP A 153 -14.08 5.88 -13.78
N SER A 154 -13.78 4.71 -13.20
CA SER A 154 -14.64 3.53 -13.30
C SER A 154 -15.68 3.42 -12.19
N ASN A 155 -15.42 4.01 -11.02
CA ASN A 155 -16.21 3.79 -9.80
C ASN A 155 -16.81 5.07 -9.18
N ALA A 156 -16.48 6.25 -9.71
CA ALA A 156 -16.96 7.54 -9.22
C ALA A 156 -17.78 8.30 -10.28
N GLY A 157 -18.46 9.36 -9.84
CA GLY A 157 -19.18 10.26 -10.74
C GLY A 157 -18.24 11.19 -11.52
N GLU A 158 -18.75 11.74 -12.62
CA GLU A 158 -18.03 12.74 -13.43
C GLU A 158 -17.45 13.86 -12.55
N GLY A 159 -16.20 14.24 -12.79
CA GLY A 159 -15.49 15.30 -12.05
C GLY A 159 -14.77 14.84 -10.77
N THR A 160 -14.96 13.61 -10.30
CA THR A 160 -14.25 13.11 -9.08
C THR A 160 -12.75 12.95 -9.33
N THR A 161 -12.37 12.51 -10.53
CA THR A 161 -10.97 12.41 -10.96
C THR A 161 -10.32 13.79 -11.06
N ASP A 162 -11.04 14.80 -11.55
CA ASP A 162 -10.55 16.18 -11.57
C ASP A 162 -10.36 16.75 -10.16
N MET A 163 -11.26 16.41 -9.22
CA MET A 163 -11.09 16.76 -7.81
C MET A 163 -9.84 16.11 -7.22
N LEU A 164 -9.61 14.81 -7.48
CA LEU A 164 -8.39 14.13 -7.05
C LEU A 164 -7.16 14.87 -7.61
N MET A 165 -7.14 15.17 -8.91
CA MET A 165 -6.03 15.88 -9.55
C MET A 165 -5.84 17.28 -8.99
N LYS A 166 -6.91 17.98 -8.61
CA LYS A 166 -6.84 19.27 -7.91
C LYS A 166 -6.25 19.11 -6.51
N GLY A 167 -6.61 18.06 -5.79
CA GLY A 167 -6.06 17.76 -4.45
C GLY A 167 -4.58 17.34 -4.49
N LEU A 168 -4.19 16.64 -5.55
CA LEU A 168 -2.82 16.23 -5.84
C LEU A 168 -2.03 17.26 -6.65
N GLY A 169 -2.65 18.35 -7.12
CA GLY A 169 -2.03 19.38 -7.97
C GLY A 169 -0.97 20.21 -7.24
N ALA A 170 -0.71 19.89 -5.97
CA ALA A 170 0.53 20.28 -5.31
C ALA A 170 1.73 19.44 -5.85
N ILE A 171 1.54 18.16 -6.13
CA ILE A 171 2.57 17.22 -6.58
C ILE A 171 3.00 17.43 -8.05
N LEU A 172 2.07 17.85 -8.94
CA LEU A 172 2.21 17.88 -10.41
C LEU A 172 2.23 19.30 -10.97
#